data_AF-A0AAV5C500-F1
#
_entry.id   AF-A0AAV5C500-F1
#
_cell.length_a   1.000
_cell.length_b   1.000
_cell.length_c   1.000
_cell.angle_alpha   90.00
_cell.angle_beta   90.00
_cell.angle_gamma   90.00
#
_symmetry.space_group_name_H-M   'P 1'
#
loop_
_entity.id
_entity.type
_entity.pdbx_description
1 polymer ?
#
loop_
_entity_poly.entity_id
_entity_poly.type
_entity_poly.pdbx_seq_one_letter_code
_entity_poly.pdbx_strand_id
1 'polypeptide(L)' 'MTISTPERFGPWGGTSGTIFDDGIFTGVRQINLTRGLGISSMKVLYDRNGQAIWGDKRGVSGGARPEKVMQFQYQMLF' A
#
# COMPACT_ATOMS: atom_id res chain seq x y z
N MET A 1 -27.70 7.00 -1.68
CA MET A 1 -26.63 6.01 -1.96
C MET A 1 -26.15 5.47 -0.64
N THR A 2 -26.44 4.22 -0.32
CA THR A 2 -25.79 3.51 0.79
C THR A 2 -24.34 3.26 0.38
N ILE A 3 -23.40 3.88 1.08
CA ILE A 3 -21.98 3.57 0.91
C ILE A 3 -21.80 2.12 1.38
N SER A 4 -21.45 1.21 0.46
CA SER A 4 -21.14 -0.16 0.84
C SER A 4 -19.90 -0.15 1.73
N THR A 5 -19.93 -0.94 2.80
CA THR A 5 -18.74 -1.21 3.59
C THR A 5 -17.72 -1.92 2.70
N PRO A 6 -16.46 -1.44 2.60
CA PRO A 6 -15.46 -2.11 1.79
C PRO A 6 -15.20 -3.51 2.32
N GLU A 7 -15.17 -4.48 1.41
CA GLU A 7 -14.87 -5.86 1.72
C GLU A 7 -13.37 -6.03 1.96
N ARG A 8 -13.01 -6.76 3.01
CA ARG A 8 -11.61 -7.02 3.40
C ARG A 8 -11.29 -8.49 3.16
N PHE A 9 -10.18 -8.76 2.48
CA PHE A 9 -9.67 -10.10 2.25
C PHE A 9 -8.34 -10.32 2.99
N GLY A 10 -8.11 -11.53 3.48
CA GLY A 10 -6.93 -11.89 4.29
C GLY A 10 -7.14 -11.67 5.79
N PRO A 11 -6.06 -11.56 6.60
CA PRO A 11 -4.66 -11.56 6.18
C PRO A 11 -4.16 -12.92 5.69
N TRP A 12 -3.11 -12.91 4.86
CA TRP A 12 -2.35 -14.11 4.49
C TRP A 12 -0.91 -13.98 4.97
N GLY A 13 -0.37 -15.04 5.56
CA GLY A 13 0.98 -15.05 6.12
C GLY A 13 1.03 -15.64 7.54
N GLY A 14 2.08 -15.29 8.28
CA GLY A 14 2.25 -15.70 9.68
C GLY A 14 1.55 -14.77 10.67
N THR A 15 1.63 -15.12 11.96
CA THR A 15 0.97 -14.38 13.07
C THR A 15 1.90 -13.43 13.84
N SER A 16 3.15 -13.30 13.40
CA SER A 16 4.16 -12.44 14.03
C SER A 16 4.19 -11.02 13.47
N GLY A 17 4.77 -10.07 14.22
CA GLY A 17 5.00 -8.70 13.79
C GLY A 17 3.96 -7.71 14.36
N THR A 18 3.97 -6.48 13.85
CA THR A 18 3.04 -5.43 14.27
C THR A 18 1.91 -5.30 13.26
N ILE A 19 0.67 -5.48 13.72
CA ILE A 19 -0.54 -5.30 12.89
C ILE A 19 -0.66 -3.83 12.49
N PHE A 20 -1.08 -3.58 11.25
CA PHE A 20 -1.43 -2.26 10.77
C PHE A 20 -2.60 -2.29 9.78
N ASP A 21 -3.32 -1.18 9.71
CA ASP A 21 -4.33 -0.87 8.70
C ASP A 21 -4.17 0.62 8.33
N ASP A 22 -3.91 0.93 7.07
CA ASP A 22 -3.80 2.32 6.59
C ASP A 22 -5.19 2.97 6.41
N GLY A 23 -6.26 2.16 6.45
CA GLY A 23 -7.64 2.59 6.25
C GLY A 23 -8.07 2.55 4.78
N ILE A 24 -9.17 3.25 4.51
CA ILE A 24 -9.85 3.22 3.21
C ILE A 24 -9.53 4.49 2.42
N PHE A 25 -9.21 4.31 1.14
CA PHE A 25 -8.84 5.36 0.19
C PHE A 25 -9.61 5.18 -1.12
N THR A 26 -9.68 6.22 -1.94
CA THR A 26 -10.37 6.18 -3.25
C THR A 26 -9.57 5.45 -4.32
N GLY A 27 -8.27 5.24 -4.10
CA GLY A 27 -7.44 4.45 -5.00
C GLY A 27 -6.00 4.29 -4.51
N VAL A 28 -5.21 3.57 -5.30
CA VAL A 28 -3.77 3.38 -5.09
C VAL A 28 -3.03 3.92 -6.29
N ARG A 29 -2.05 4.81 -6.08
CA ARG A 29 -1.25 5.44 -7.13
C ARG A 29 0.12 4.80 -7.26
N GLN A 30 0.75 4.44 -6.14
CA GLN A 30 2.08 3.82 -6.16
C GLN A 30 2.29 2.92 -4.94
N ILE A 31 3.01 1.81 -5.11
CA ILE A 31 3.45 0.95 -4.02
C ILE A 31 4.98 0.84 -4.07
N ASN A 32 5.63 1.20 -2.97
CA ASN A 32 7.07 1.03 -2.77
C ASN A 32 7.32 -0.15 -1.85
N LEU A 33 8.13 -1.10 -2.31
CA LEU A 33 8.55 -2.26 -1.53
C LEU A 33 10.06 -2.26 -1.35
N THR A 34 10.49 -2.71 -0.16
CA THR A 34 11.85 -3.20 0.06
C THR A 34 11.79 -4.71 0.19
N ARG A 35 12.76 -5.40 -0.40
CA ARG A 35 12.85 -6.86 -0.38
C ARG A 35 14.22 -7.31 0.13
N GLY A 36 14.25 -8.54 0.61
CA GLY A 36 15.43 -9.35 0.89
C GLY A 36 15.07 -10.80 0.55
N LEU A 37 15.06 -11.69 1.55
CA LEU A 37 14.48 -13.04 1.39
C LEU A 37 12.94 -13.04 1.26
N GLY A 38 12.30 -11.95 1.69
CA GLY A 38 10.87 -11.67 1.52
C GLY A 38 10.63 -10.16 1.40
N ILE A 39 9.37 -9.72 1.47
CA ILE A 39 9.05 -8.29 1.58
C ILE A 39 9.37 -7.84 3.01
N SER A 40 10.28 -6.88 3.17
CA SER A 40 10.73 -6.37 4.48
C SER A 40 10.06 -5.06 4.87
N SER A 41 9.66 -4.24 3.90
CA SER A 41 8.86 -3.04 4.16
C SER A 41 7.99 -2.65 2.97
N MET A 42 6.93 -1.92 3.25
CA MET A 42 5.96 -1.38 2.29
C MET A 42 5.64 0.08 2.62
N LYS A 43 5.45 0.89 1.59
CA LYS A 43 4.84 2.22 1.70
C LYS A 43 3.97 2.49 0.48
N VAL A 44 2.74 2.94 0.68
CA VAL A 44 1.77 3.15 -0.40
C VAL A 44 1.45 4.63 -0.55
N LEU A 45 1.43 5.11 -1.79
CA LEU A 45 0.87 6.40 -2.17
C LEU A 45 -0.57 6.16 -2.58
N TYR A 46 -1.49 6.69 -1.80
CA TYR A 46 -2.91 6.56 -2.03
C TYR A 46 -3.45 7.74 -2.84
N ASP A 47 -4.58 7.50 -3.49
CA ASP A 47 -5.49 8.55 -3.92
C ASP A 47 -6.53 8.81 -2.83
N ARG A 48 -6.76 10.07 -2.50
CA ARG A 48 -7.88 10.51 -1.66
C ARG A 48 -8.62 11.63 -2.38
N ASN A 49 -9.71 11.28 -3.07
CA ASN A 49 -10.52 12.18 -3.88
C ASN A 49 -9.68 12.99 -4.88
N GLY A 50 -8.76 12.35 -5.60
CA GLY A 50 -7.88 13.02 -6.57
C GLY A 50 -6.60 13.63 -5.98
N GLN A 51 -6.42 13.62 -4.65
CA GLN A 51 -5.19 14.05 -3.99
C GLN A 51 -4.24 12.87 -3.70
N ALA A 52 -2.95 13.04 -3.96
CA ALA A 52 -1.92 12.06 -3.62
C ALA A 52 -1.50 12.19 -2.14
N ILE A 53 -1.64 11.12 -1.35
CA ILE A 53 -1.28 11.10 0.09
C ILE A 53 -0.46 9.86 0.41
N TRP A 54 0.69 10.04 1.04
CA TRP A 54 1.52 8.92 1.51
C TRP A 54 0.97 8.33 2.80
N GLY A 55 0.81 7.01 2.83
CA GLY A 55 0.67 6.24 4.06
C GLY A 55 1.99 6.12 4.83
N ASP A 56 1.92 5.59 6.04
CA ASP A 56 3.09 5.31 6.84
C ASP A 56 3.93 4.19 6.22
N LYS A 57 5.23 4.24 6.45
CA LYS A 57 6.10 3.14 6.07
C LYS A 57 5.94 2.01 7.09
N ARG A 58 5.58 0.83 6.60
CA ARG A 58 5.36 -0.38 7.40
C ARG A 58 6.55 -1.32 7.24
N GLY A 59 7.00 -1.93 8.34
CA GLY A 59 8.18 -2.80 8.36
C GLY A 59 9.51 -2.03 8.45
N VAL A 60 10.62 -2.75 8.30
CA VAL A 60 11.98 -2.22 8.53
C VAL A 60 12.79 -2.29 7.26
N SER A 61 13.44 -1.18 6.90
CA SER A 61 14.46 -1.18 5.85
C SER A 61 15.82 -1.41 6.49
N GLY A 62 16.26 -2.66 6.53
CA GLY A 62 17.65 -2.96 6.86
C GLY A 62 18.54 -2.49 5.71
N GLY A 63 18.99 -1.23 5.71
CA GLY A 63 20.00 -0.65 4.81
C GLY A 63 19.75 -0.71 3.28
N ALA A 64 18.77 -1.48 2.83
CA ALA A 64 18.52 -1.78 1.44
C ALA A 64 17.75 -0.64 0.75
N ARG A 65 18.13 -0.36 -0.50
CA ARG A 65 17.43 0.60 -1.37
C ARG A 65 16.02 0.07 -1.67
N PRO A 66 15.04 0.94 -1.96
CA PRO A 66 13.74 0.49 -2.46
C PRO A 66 13.97 -0.30 -3.76
N GLU A 67 13.63 -1.60 -3.76
CA GLU A 67 13.94 -2.49 -4.87
C GLU A 67 12.81 -2.56 -5.90
N LYS A 68 11.57 -2.20 -5.52
CA LYS A 68 10.44 -2.22 -6.45
C LYS A 68 9.48 -1.08 -6.21
N VAL A 69 9.25 -0.30 -7.26
CA VAL A 69 8.24 0.75 -7.34
C VAL A 69 7.22 0.33 -8.39
N MET A 70 5.96 0.19 -7.99
CA MET A 70 4.85 -0.08 -8.88
C MET A 70 3.98 1.16 -8.96
N GLN A 71 3.90 1.78 -10.15
CA GLN A 71 3.06 2.95 -10.40
C GLN A 71 1.82 2.54 -11.18
N PHE A 72 0.67 3.05 -10.75
CA PHE A 72 -0.61 2.85 -11.40
C PHE A 72 -0.98 4.17 -12.08
N GLN A 73 -0.95 4.17 -13.41
CA GLN A 73 -1.41 5.31 -14.20
C GLN A 73 -2.92 5.21 -14.35
N TYR A 74 -3.64 6.29 -14.03
CA TYR A 74 -5.04 6.41 -14.44
C TYR A 74 -5.05 6.59 -15.96
N GLN A 75 -5.48 5.57 -16.70
CA GLN A 75 -5.85 5.75 -18.10
C GLN A 75 -7.18 6.50 -18.09
N MET A 76 -7.14 7.83 -18.22
CA MET A 76 -8.33 8.54 -18.68
C MET A 76 -8.49 8.19 -20.16
N LEU A 77 -9.46 7.32 -20.47
CA LEU A 77 -9.97 7.18 -21.82
C LEU A 77 -10.72 8.49 -22.13
N PHE A 78 -10.23 9.24 -23.12
CA PHE A 78 -10.97 10.32 -23.76
C PHE A 78 -11.98 9.75 -24.75
#